data_AF-A0A453GU85-F1
#
_entry.id   AF-A0A453GU85-F1
#
_cell.length_a   1.000
_cell.length_b   1.000
_cell.length_c   1.000
_cell.angle_alpha   90.00
_cell.angle_beta   90.00
_cell.angle_gamma   90.00
#
_symmetry.space_group_name_H-M   'P 1'
#
loop_
_entity.id
_entity.type
_entity.pdbx_description
1 polymer ?
#
loop_
_entity_poly.entity_id
_entity_poly.type
_entity_poly.pdbx_seq_one_letter_code
_entity_poly.pdbx_strand_id
1 'polypeptide(L)'
;MYLRSPEHLNFTASLTCSNGSQIVASASIQLTGLSNWTKIELQLLAQGTCRSSRLELTTLNRGIIWLDQVSLMPSDTHKGHGFRKELISMLLDLRPRFLRFPGGCFVEGEWLINAFRWKEIIGPWEQRPGHFGDVWHYWTDDGLGYYEFLQLAEDLDATPIWVVNIGITLFASLFFIFFFVITSIPINSKIAKFRNQPSR
;
A
#
# COMPACT_ATOMS: atom_id res chain seq x y z
N MET A 1 0.59 -0.79 -12.69
CA MET A 1 -0.16 0.46 -13.01
C MET A 1 -1.23 0.16 -14.03
N TYR A 2 -2.23 1.01 -14.17
CA TYR A 2 -3.24 0.93 -15.24
C TYR A 2 -3.02 2.03 -16.26
N LEU A 3 -3.14 1.67 -17.54
CA LEU A 3 -2.91 2.58 -18.66
C LEU A 3 -4.07 2.49 -19.66
N ARG A 4 -4.46 3.64 -20.21
CA ARG A 4 -5.39 3.77 -21.34
C ARG A 4 -4.85 4.82 -22.30
N SER A 5 -4.92 4.55 -23.61
CA SER A 5 -4.57 5.52 -24.65
C SER A 5 -5.16 5.13 -26.00
N PRO A 6 -5.72 6.07 -26.77
CA PRO A 6 -6.28 5.77 -28.09
C PRO A 6 -5.20 5.64 -29.17
N GLU A 7 -3.95 6.01 -28.87
CA GLU A 7 -2.86 6.11 -29.84
C GLU A 7 -1.86 4.96 -29.72
N HIS A 8 -0.93 4.89 -30.68
CA HIS A 8 0.27 4.06 -30.58
C HIS A 8 1.31 4.76 -29.69
N LEU A 9 1.76 4.10 -28.64
CA LEU A 9 2.67 4.64 -27.65
C LEU A 9 3.92 3.79 -27.51
N ASN A 10 5.08 4.44 -27.53
CA ASN A 10 6.30 3.92 -26.94
C ASN A 10 6.44 4.45 -25.51
N PHE A 11 5.94 3.69 -24.54
CA PHE A 11 5.91 4.08 -23.14
C PHE A 11 7.19 3.60 -22.42
N THR A 12 7.83 4.48 -21.66
CA THR A 12 9.04 4.18 -20.89
C THR A 12 8.85 4.57 -19.44
N ALA A 13 9.14 3.63 -18.53
CA ALA A 13 9.29 3.90 -17.10
C ALA A 13 10.78 3.89 -16.75
N SER A 14 11.24 4.87 -15.99
CA SER A 14 12.64 4.97 -15.56
C SER A 14 12.79 5.47 -14.13
N LEU A 15 13.91 5.11 -13.50
CA LEU A 15 14.37 5.68 -12.24
C LEU A 15 15.54 6.61 -12.53
N THR A 16 15.34 7.90 -12.33
CA THR A 16 16.32 8.94 -12.66
C THR A 16 16.78 9.64 -11.39
N CYS A 17 18.10 9.80 -11.22
CA CYS A 17 18.63 10.57 -10.08
C CYS A 17 18.15 12.02 -10.11
N SER A 18 17.98 12.63 -8.93
CA SER A 18 17.55 14.02 -8.79
C SER A 18 18.41 15.03 -9.56
N ASN A 19 19.69 14.73 -9.81
CA ASN A 19 20.59 15.54 -10.64
C ASN A 19 20.24 15.52 -12.15
N GLY A 20 19.24 14.74 -12.57
CA GLY A 20 18.71 14.68 -13.93
C GLY A 20 19.66 14.06 -14.97
N SER A 21 20.86 13.64 -14.58
CA SER A 21 21.89 13.20 -15.53
C SER A 21 22.02 11.68 -15.61
N GLN A 22 21.56 10.93 -14.60
CA GLN A 22 21.77 9.50 -14.51
C GLN A 22 20.44 8.74 -14.40
N ILE A 23 20.13 7.96 -15.44
CA ILE A 23 19.11 6.93 -15.42
C ILE A 23 19.72 5.68 -14.77
N VAL A 24 19.11 5.21 -13.69
CA VAL A 24 19.59 4.08 -12.88
C VAL A 24 18.90 2.78 -13.28
N ALA A 25 17.66 2.87 -13.76
CA ALA A 25 16.90 1.75 -14.31
C ALA A 25 15.92 2.29 -15.35
N SER A 26 15.64 1.52 -16.40
CA SER A 26 14.64 1.85 -17.39
C SER A 26 14.07 0.60 -18.04
N ALA A 27 12.80 0.65 -18.40
CA ALA A 27 12.13 -0.34 -19.23
C ALA A 27 11.11 0.35 -20.14
N SER A 28 10.99 -0.12 -21.38
CA SER A 28 10.08 0.42 -22.37
C SER A 28 9.17 -0.66 -22.93
N ILE A 29 7.96 -0.27 -23.32
CA ILE A 29 6.96 -1.13 -23.94
C ILE A 29 6.26 -0.38 -25.08
N GLN A 30 6.04 -1.10 -26.19
CA GLN A 30 5.21 -0.61 -27.29
C GLN A 30 3.76 -1.04 -27.05
N LEU A 31 2.85 -0.08 -27.07
CA LEU A 31 1.43 -0.30 -26.86
C LEU A 31 0.64 0.29 -28.03
N THR A 32 -0.32 -0.46 -28.55
CA THR A 32 -1.18 -0.05 -29.68
C THR A 32 -2.64 0.01 -29.26
N GLY A 33 -3.26 1.20 -29.29
CA GLY A 33 -4.71 1.35 -29.29
C GLY A 33 -5.42 0.74 -28.08
N LEU A 34 -5.01 1.12 -26.87
CA LEU A 34 -5.62 0.66 -25.61
C LEU A 34 -6.86 1.50 -25.28
N SER A 35 -8.00 1.13 -25.85
CA SER A 35 -9.29 1.78 -25.60
C SER A 35 -9.82 1.54 -24.16
N ASN A 36 -9.48 0.40 -23.56
CA ASN A 36 -9.86 0.03 -22.19
C ASN A 36 -8.67 0.13 -21.23
N TRP A 37 -8.98 0.36 -19.94
CA TRP A 37 -7.99 0.32 -18.87
C TRP A 37 -7.30 -1.05 -18.81
N THR A 38 -5.99 -1.06 -18.98
CA THR A 38 -5.18 -2.27 -19.03
C THR A 38 -4.10 -2.23 -17.96
N LYS A 39 -3.97 -3.29 -17.16
CA LYS A 39 -2.89 -3.42 -16.18
C LYS A 39 -1.58 -3.67 -16.92
N ILE A 40 -0.59 -2.82 -16.66
CA ILE A 40 0.77 -2.90 -17.20
C ILE A 40 1.74 -3.06 -16.03
N GLU A 41 2.65 -4.03 -16.17
CA GLU A 41 3.72 -4.32 -15.24
C GLU A 41 5.05 -4.28 -15.98
N LEU A 42 6.00 -3.53 -15.44
CA LEU A 42 7.35 -3.39 -15.97
C LEU A 42 8.34 -3.69 -14.85
N GLN A 43 9.34 -4.51 -15.13
CA GLN A 43 10.45 -4.75 -14.21
C GLN A 43 11.61 -3.81 -14.52
N LEU A 44 12.02 -3.04 -13.52
CA LEU A 44 13.13 -2.10 -13.62
C LEU A 44 14.37 -2.70 -12.95
N LEU A 45 15.35 -3.12 -13.76
CA LEU A 45 16.62 -3.62 -13.25
C LEU A 45 17.58 -2.45 -13.01
N ALA A 46 17.91 -2.21 -11.75
CA ALA A 46 18.82 -1.14 -11.35
C ALA A 46 20.28 -1.50 -11.72
N GLN A 47 20.94 -0.59 -12.44
CA GLN A 47 22.34 -0.68 -12.83
C GLN A 47 23.28 0.09 -11.88
N GLY A 48 22.71 0.79 -10.90
CA GLY A 48 23.45 1.58 -9.92
C GLY A 48 22.61 1.90 -8.69
N THR A 49 23.18 2.64 -7.76
CA THR A 49 22.49 3.07 -6.53
C THR A 49 22.36 4.59 -6.51
N CYS A 50 21.14 5.07 -6.31
CA CYS A 50 20.86 6.49 -6.18
C CYS A 50 19.71 6.72 -5.20
N ARG A 51 20.00 7.30 -4.02
CA ARG A 51 19.01 7.49 -2.96
C ARG A 51 18.00 8.60 -3.25
N SER A 52 18.31 9.50 -4.18
CA SER A 52 17.46 10.60 -4.60
C SER A 52 16.78 10.35 -5.95
N SER A 53 16.60 9.08 -6.33
CA SER A 53 15.94 8.72 -7.58
C SER A 53 14.45 9.05 -7.55
N ARG A 54 13.90 9.45 -8.71
CA ARG A 54 12.46 9.61 -8.94
C ARG A 54 11.97 8.67 -10.04
N LEU A 55 10.72 8.22 -9.93
CA LEU A 55 10.04 7.51 -11.01
C LEU A 55 9.65 8.52 -12.09
N GLU A 56 10.08 8.27 -13.32
CA GLU A 56 9.70 9.05 -14.51
C GLU A 56 8.96 8.16 -15.49
N LEU A 57 7.84 8.66 -15.99
CA LEU A 57 7.03 8.00 -17.01
C LEU A 57 7.04 8.90 -18.24
N THR A 58 7.61 8.40 -19.34
CA THR A 58 7.85 9.18 -20.56
C THR A 58 7.34 8.44 -21.80
N THR A 59 7.12 9.18 -22.88
CA THR A 59 6.74 8.64 -24.19
C THR A 59 7.49 9.39 -25.29
N LEU A 60 7.86 8.70 -26.37
CA LEU A 60 8.41 9.35 -27.57
C LEU A 60 7.33 9.91 -28.49
N ASN A 61 6.15 9.31 -28.44
CA ASN A 61 5.00 9.72 -29.25
C ASN A 61 4.23 10.83 -28.54
N ARG A 62 3.80 11.86 -29.30
CA ARG A 62 2.79 12.81 -28.83
C ARG A 62 1.45 12.08 -28.76
N GLY A 63 0.65 12.37 -27.74
CA GLY A 63 -0.66 11.77 -27.57
C GLY A 63 -1.20 11.98 -26.15
N ILE A 64 -2.38 11.43 -25.89
CA ILE A 64 -3.00 11.44 -24.55
C ILE A 64 -2.82 10.06 -23.90
N ILE A 65 -2.30 10.07 -22.68
CA ILE A 65 -2.12 8.87 -21.86
C ILE A 65 -2.86 9.10 -20.54
N TRP A 66 -3.79 8.21 -20.21
CA TRP A 66 -4.37 8.16 -18.87
C TRP A 66 -3.66 7.08 -18.07
N LEU A 67 -3.27 7.45 -16.85
CA LEU A 67 -2.60 6.58 -15.89
C LEU A 67 -3.44 6.53 -14.63
N ASP A 68 -3.50 5.35 -14.03
CA ASP A 68 -4.14 5.12 -12.73
C ASP A 68 -3.35 4.07 -11.95
N GLN A 69 -3.48 4.07 -10.62
CA GLN A 69 -2.88 3.08 -9.72
C GLN A 69 -1.39 2.86 -10.00
N VAL A 70 -0.63 3.96 -10.10
CA VAL A 70 0.83 3.91 -10.32
C VAL A 70 1.50 3.45 -9.03
N SER A 71 2.18 2.30 -9.10
CA SER A 71 2.89 1.70 -7.98
C SER A 71 4.26 1.21 -8.41
N LEU A 72 5.25 1.48 -7.57
CA LEU A 72 6.63 1.03 -7.72
C LEU A 72 7.03 0.33 -6.43
N MET A 73 7.21 -0.98 -6.51
CA MET A 73 7.58 -1.82 -5.38
C MET A 73 8.92 -2.51 -5.65
N PRO A 74 9.80 -2.67 -4.65
CA PRO A 74 10.95 -3.53 -4.78
C PRO A 74 10.47 -4.97 -5.04
N SER A 75 11.16 -5.71 -5.92
CA SER A 75 10.92 -7.14 -6.10
C SER A 75 11.33 -7.92 -4.85
N ASP A 76 12.42 -7.50 -4.22
CA ASP A 76 12.99 -8.14 -3.07
C ASP A 76 12.35 -7.65 -1.75
N THR A 77 11.24 -8.30 -1.36
CA THR A 77 10.48 -7.96 -0.14
C THR A 77 10.55 -9.08 0.89
N HIS A 78 10.20 -8.79 2.15
CA HIS A 78 10.17 -9.81 3.20
C HIS A 78 9.20 -10.93 2.81
N LYS A 79 9.72 -12.16 2.62
CA LYS A 79 8.97 -13.36 2.19
C LYS A 79 8.12 -13.19 0.92
N GLY A 80 8.34 -12.13 0.12
CA GLY A 80 7.47 -11.79 -1.01
C GLY A 80 6.15 -11.11 -0.61
N HIS A 81 5.93 -10.77 0.66
CA HIS A 81 4.67 -10.21 1.17
C HIS A 81 4.56 -8.68 0.97
N GLY A 82 5.53 -8.04 0.32
CA GLY A 82 5.49 -6.59 0.07
C GLY A 82 6.11 -5.71 1.15
N PHE A 83 6.56 -6.26 2.27
CA PHE A 83 7.20 -5.47 3.32
C PHE A 83 8.68 -5.20 3.04
N ARG A 84 9.16 -4.04 3.49
CA ARG A 84 10.58 -3.68 3.44
C ARG A 84 11.37 -4.58 4.40
N LYS A 85 12.31 -5.36 3.85
CA LYS A 85 13.09 -6.36 4.59
C LYS A 85 13.77 -5.80 5.84
N GLU A 86 14.48 -4.68 5.69
CA GLU A 86 15.20 -4.05 6.79
C GLU A 86 14.29 -3.70 7.97
N LEU A 87 13.09 -3.16 7.69
CA LEU A 87 12.14 -2.80 8.74
C LEU A 87 11.57 -4.04 9.44
N ILE A 88 11.27 -5.10 8.69
CA ILE A 88 10.81 -6.35 9.30
C ILE A 88 11.90 -7.00 10.14
N SER A 89 13.16 -6.97 9.69
CA SER A 89 14.29 -7.47 10.48
C SER A 89 14.39 -6.74 11.82
N MET A 90 14.30 -5.41 11.81
CA MET A 90 14.30 -4.62 13.05
C MET A 90 13.12 -4.96 13.97
N LEU A 91 11.93 -5.22 13.41
CA LEU A 91 10.77 -5.65 14.19
C LEU A 91 10.94 -7.05 14.78
N LEU A 92 11.55 -7.99 14.05
CA LEU A 92 11.85 -9.34 14.54
C LEU A 92 12.83 -9.30 15.71
N ASP A 93 13.83 -8.43 15.64
CA ASP A 93 14.83 -8.26 16.70
C ASP A 93 14.21 -7.77 18.02
N LEU A 94 13.11 -7.00 17.96
CA LEU A 94 12.35 -6.57 19.13
C LEU A 94 11.58 -7.70 19.82
N ARG A 95 11.33 -8.83 19.12
CA ARG A 95 10.53 -9.97 19.59
C ARG A 95 9.17 -9.55 20.18
N PRO A 96 8.33 -8.82 19.41
CA PRO A 96 7.05 -8.35 19.90
C PRO A 96 6.13 -9.52 20.25
N ARG A 97 5.46 -9.45 21.40
CA ARG A 97 4.47 -10.46 21.81
C ARG A 97 3.09 -10.23 21.19
N PHE A 98 2.81 -8.99 20.82
CA PHE A 98 1.57 -8.58 20.18
C PHE A 98 1.80 -7.43 19.21
N LEU A 99 0.89 -7.29 18.25
CA LEU A 99 0.86 -6.17 17.30
C LEU A 99 -0.53 -5.54 17.37
N ARG A 100 -0.62 -4.26 17.76
CA ARG A 100 -1.88 -3.51 17.82
C ARG A 100 -2.04 -2.62 16.59
N PHE A 101 -3.14 -2.77 15.85
CA PHE A 101 -3.37 -2.08 14.56
C PHE A 101 -4.87 -1.97 14.20
N PRO A 102 -5.27 -1.05 13.30
CA PRO A 102 -4.52 0.09 12.75
C PRO A 102 -4.72 1.32 13.67
N GLY A 103 -4.49 1.09 14.96
CA GLY A 103 -5.07 1.86 16.06
C GLY A 103 -4.58 3.29 16.26
N GLY A 104 -4.96 3.80 17.45
CA GLY A 104 -4.84 5.21 17.79
C GLY A 104 -6.01 6.00 17.21
N CYS A 105 -5.82 7.31 17.15
CA CYS A 105 -6.76 8.26 16.56
C CYS A 105 -7.04 8.03 15.06
N PHE A 106 -6.19 7.26 14.35
CA PHE A 106 -6.41 6.86 12.95
C PHE A 106 -7.74 6.11 12.77
N VAL A 107 -8.09 5.25 13.73
CA VAL A 107 -9.36 4.52 13.67
C VAL A 107 -10.55 5.43 13.91
N GLU A 108 -10.37 6.49 14.68
CA GLU A 108 -11.42 7.41 15.13
C GLU A 108 -11.76 8.46 14.09
N GLY A 109 -10.75 9.07 13.48
CA GLY A 109 -10.89 10.31 12.71
C GLY A 109 -11.25 11.51 13.60
N GLU A 110 -10.97 12.73 13.15
CA GLU A 110 -11.56 13.94 13.74
C GLU A 110 -13.06 13.98 13.47
N TRP A 111 -13.44 13.59 12.26
CA TRP A 111 -14.82 13.48 11.81
C TRP A 111 -15.17 12.05 11.45
N LEU A 112 -16.38 11.60 11.79
CA LEU A 112 -16.82 10.23 11.54
C LEU A 112 -16.84 9.87 10.05
N ILE A 113 -16.96 10.85 9.16
CA ILE A 113 -16.87 10.65 7.71
C ILE A 113 -15.48 10.19 7.27
N ASN A 114 -14.43 10.57 8.01
CA ASN A 114 -13.03 10.22 7.76
C ASN A 114 -12.54 9.06 8.64
N ALA A 115 -13.40 8.50 9.49
CA ALA A 115 -13.05 7.38 10.33
C ALA A 115 -12.71 6.15 9.46
N PHE A 116 -11.64 5.44 9.82
CA PHE A 116 -11.19 4.24 9.13
C PHE A 116 -12.30 3.18 8.97
N ARG A 117 -12.55 2.75 7.72
CA ARG A 117 -13.57 1.75 7.36
C ARG A 117 -12.94 0.44 6.91
N TRP A 118 -12.70 -0.44 7.88
CA TRP A 118 -11.98 -1.70 7.63
C TRP A 118 -12.59 -2.63 6.56
N LYS A 119 -13.88 -2.50 6.26
CA LYS A 119 -14.53 -3.30 5.21
C LYS A 119 -14.16 -2.84 3.80
N GLU A 120 -13.81 -1.57 3.65
CA GLU A 120 -13.48 -0.94 2.36
C GLU A 120 -12.05 -1.27 1.90
N ILE A 121 -11.26 -1.86 2.80
CA ILE A 121 -9.85 -2.20 2.57
C ILE A 121 -9.65 -3.71 2.39
N ILE A 122 -10.73 -4.46 2.19
CA ILE A 122 -10.71 -5.88 1.88
C ILE A 122 -10.81 -6.04 0.37
N GLY A 123 -9.91 -6.83 -0.21
CA GLY A 123 -9.84 -7.08 -1.65
C GLY A 123 -8.61 -6.43 -2.30
N PRO A 124 -8.57 -6.39 -3.65
CA PRO A 124 -7.46 -5.85 -4.41
C PRO A 124 -7.18 -4.39 -4.01
N TRP A 125 -5.90 -4.07 -3.81
CA TRP A 125 -5.51 -2.72 -3.34
C TRP A 125 -5.93 -1.63 -4.33
N GLU A 126 -5.94 -1.93 -5.63
CA GLU A 126 -6.32 -0.99 -6.68
C GLU A 126 -7.80 -0.57 -6.65
N GLN A 127 -8.62 -1.30 -5.88
CA GLN A 127 -10.06 -1.03 -5.73
C GLN A 127 -10.39 -0.38 -4.38
N ARG A 128 -9.39 -0.19 -3.50
CA ARG A 128 -9.59 0.43 -2.20
C ARG A 128 -9.69 1.94 -2.40
N PRO A 129 -10.73 2.61 -1.86
CA PRO A 129 -10.92 4.04 -2.07
C PRO A 129 -9.87 4.89 -1.34
N GLY A 130 -9.18 4.31 -0.35
CA GLY A 130 -8.42 5.08 0.63
C GLY A 130 -9.34 6.00 1.44
N HIS A 131 -8.74 6.85 2.27
CA HIS A 131 -9.47 7.94 2.91
C HIS A 131 -8.52 9.08 3.31
N PHE A 132 -9.10 10.24 3.62
CA PHE A 132 -8.34 11.33 4.21
C PHE A 132 -8.16 11.09 5.70
N GLY A 133 -6.93 10.87 6.15
CA GLY A 133 -6.57 10.78 7.56
C GLY A 133 -6.52 12.18 8.18
N ASP A 134 -7.68 12.71 8.55
CA ASP A 134 -7.84 14.09 9.03
C ASP A 134 -7.03 14.39 10.30
N VAL A 135 -6.84 13.42 11.19
CA VAL A 135 -6.01 13.58 12.39
C VAL A 135 -4.53 13.83 12.09
N TRP A 136 -4.03 13.30 10.97
CA TRP A 136 -2.61 13.42 10.57
C TRP A 136 -2.43 14.28 9.30
N HIS A 137 -3.53 14.82 8.77
CA HIS A 137 -3.59 15.71 7.61
C HIS A 137 -2.93 15.15 6.33
N TYR A 138 -3.10 13.86 6.05
CA TYR A 138 -2.66 13.27 4.78
C TYR A 138 -3.65 12.21 4.25
N TRP A 139 -3.64 12.00 2.94
CA TRP A 139 -4.42 10.94 2.31
C TRP A 139 -3.73 9.58 2.47
N THR A 140 -4.46 8.57 2.91
CA THR A 140 -4.01 7.18 2.94
C THR A 140 -4.65 6.41 1.79
N ASP A 141 -3.86 5.61 1.09
CA ASP A 141 -4.33 4.69 0.06
C ASP A 141 -4.98 3.42 0.64
N ASP A 142 -4.80 3.20 1.95
CA ASP A 142 -5.17 1.98 2.67
C ASP A 142 -4.65 0.69 2.01
N GLY A 143 -3.49 0.79 1.34
CA GLY A 143 -2.78 -0.34 0.77
C GLY A 143 -2.27 -1.30 1.85
N LEU A 144 -1.87 -0.76 3.02
CA LEU A 144 -1.58 -1.54 4.21
C LEU A 144 -2.86 -1.76 5.02
N GLY A 145 -3.58 -2.83 4.69
CA GLY A 145 -4.91 -3.11 5.21
C GLY A 145 -4.99 -4.26 6.20
N TYR A 146 -6.21 -4.77 6.39
CA TYR A 146 -6.55 -5.79 7.37
C TYR A 146 -5.74 -7.08 7.15
N TYR A 147 -5.69 -7.55 5.90
CA TYR A 147 -4.95 -8.75 5.55
C TYR A 147 -3.45 -8.57 5.75
N GLU A 148 -2.90 -7.44 5.29
CA GLU A 148 -1.47 -7.19 5.36
C GLU A 148 -0.98 -7.11 6.81
N PHE A 149 -1.73 -6.47 7.71
CA PHE A 149 -1.35 -6.45 9.13
C PHE A 149 -1.46 -7.82 9.81
N LEU A 150 -2.43 -8.66 9.43
CA LEU A 150 -2.52 -10.03 9.95
C LEU A 150 -1.37 -10.90 9.43
N GLN A 151 -1.00 -10.74 8.17
CA GLN A 151 0.19 -11.37 7.58
C GLN A 151 1.46 -10.93 8.31
N LEU A 152 1.56 -9.64 8.64
CA LEU A 152 2.68 -9.10 9.42
C LEU A 152 2.73 -9.69 10.84
N ALA A 153 1.59 -9.80 11.52
CA ALA A 153 1.53 -10.41 12.86
C ALA A 153 1.98 -11.87 12.83
N GLU A 154 1.57 -12.64 11.81
CA GLU A 154 2.04 -14.01 11.60
C GLU A 154 3.55 -14.06 11.32
N ASP A 155 4.05 -13.16 10.47
CA ASP A 155 5.48 -13.10 10.14
C ASP A 155 6.38 -12.77 11.34
N LEU A 156 5.85 -12.01 12.30
CA LEU A 156 6.53 -11.59 13.53
C LEU A 156 6.34 -12.57 14.71
N ASP A 157 5.56 -13.63 14.55
CA ASP A 157 5.11 -14.51 15.64
C ASP A 157 4.45 -13.72 16.80
N ALA A 158 3.69 -12.68 16.45
CA ALA A 158 3.04 -11.78 17.39
C ALA A 158 1.52 -11.98 17.40
N THR A 159 0.90 -11.85 18.58
CA THR A 159 -0.57 -11.89 18.68
C THR A 159 -1.19 -10.64 18.05
N PRO A 160 -2.07 -10.75 17.03
CA PRO A 160 -2.73 -9.59 16.47
C PRO A 160 -3.80 -9.04 17.43
N ILE A 161 -3.77 -7.72 17.65
CA ILE A 161 -4.74 -6.95 18.41
C ILE A 161 -5.39 -5.94 17.47
N TRP A 162 -6.57 -6.29 16.99
CA TRP A 162 -7.33 -5.46 16.07
C TRP A 162 -8.11 -4.36 16.80
N VAL A 163 -8.04 -3.13 16.28
CA VAL A 163 -8.75 -1.96 16.80
C VAL A 163 -9.89 -1.58 15.85
N VAL A 164 -11.10 -1.43 16.39
CA VAL A 164 -12.31 -1.11 15.63
C VAL A 164 -12.87 0.22 16.12
N ASN A 165 -13.36 1.05 15.20
CA ASN A 165 -14.10 2.25 15.54
C ASN A 165 -15.48 1.87 16.12
N ILE A 166 -15.81 2.41 17.29
CA ILE A 166 -17.07 2.12 18.00
C ILE A 166 -18.11 3.26 17.90
N GLY A 167 -18.01 4.11 16.88
CA GLY A 167 -18.89 5.27 16.67
C GLY A 167 -18.40 6.54 17.36
N ILE A 168 -17.11 6.63 17.69
CA ILE A 168 -16.49 7.76 18.40
C ILE A 168 -15.43 8.40 17.49
N THR A 169 -15.36 9.72 17.55
CA THR A 169 -14.31 10.53 16.92
C THR A 169 -13.32 11.05 17.96
N LEU A 170 -12.15 11.53 17.52
CA LEU A 170 -11.06 11.99 18.39
C LEU A 170 -11.51 13.05 19.42
N PHE A 171 -12.36 14.00 19.01
CA PHE A 171 -12.86 15.03 19.92
C PHE A 171 -13.76 14.47 21.03
N ALA A 172 -14.52 13.41 20.73
CA ALA A 172 -15.35 12.73 21.72
C ALA A 172 -14.54 11.74 22.59
N SER A 173 -13.43 11.20 22.07
CA SER A 173 -12.57 10.26 22.81
C SER A 173 -11.67 10.93 23.86
N LEU A 174 -11.39 12.24 23.73
CA LEU A 174 -10.70 13.03 24.77
C LEU A 174 -11.40 12.99 26.15
N PHE A 175 -12.70 12.70 26.20
CA PHE A 175 -13.46 12.51 27.44
C PHE A 175 -13.52 11.05 27.92
N PHE A 176 -13.15 10.08 27.08
CA PHE A 176 -13.27 8.64 27.32
C PHE A 176 -12.08 7.87 26.71
N ILE A 177 -10.91 7.93 27.34
CA ILE A 177 -9.79 7.06 26.94
C ILE A 177 -9.99 5.68 27.58
N PHE A 178 -10.81 4.84 26.95
CA PHE A 178 -10.79 3.40 27.18
C PHE A 178 -10.42 2.68 25.88
N PHE A 179 -9.23 2.10 25.85
CA PHE A 179 -8.79 1.20 24.79
C PHE A 179 -9.57 -0.12 24.86
N PHE A 180 -10.64 -0.24 24.09
CA PHE A 180 -11.33 -1.53 23.95
C PHE A 180 -10.69 -2.38 22.85
N VAL A 181 -10.00 -3.44 23.29
CA VAL A 181 -9.46 -4.50 22.45
C VAL A 181 -10.58 -5.49 22.17
N ILE A 182 -11.02 -5.58 20.91
CA ILE A 182 -12.00 -6.59 20.51
C ILE A 182 -11.25 -7.81 19.99
N THR A 183 -11.02 -8.77 20.90
CA THR A 183 -10.56 -10.15 20.69
C THR A 183 -9.13 -10.34 20.18
N SER A 184 -8.36 -11.20 20.86
CA SER A 184 -7.20 -11.86 20.24
C SER A 184 -7.74 -12.70 19.08
N ILE A 185 -7.35 -12.37 17.85
CA ILE A 185 -7.77 -13.14 16.67
C ILE A 185 -6.87 -14.39 16.63
N PRO A 186 -7.39 -15.61 16.87
CA PRO A 186 -6.58 -16.80 16.72
C PRO A 186 -6.16 -16.92 15.25
N ILE A 187 -4.84 -16.88 15.02
CA ILE A 187 -4.20 -16.84 13.69
C ILE A 187 -4.74 -17.97 12.78
N ASN A 188 -5.09 -19.12 13.36
CA ASN A 188 -5.43 -20.32 12.61
C ASN A 188 -6.87 -20.46 12.08
N SER A 189 -7.87 -19.65 12.47
CA SER A 189 -9.28 -20.01 12.17
C SER A 189 -10.06 -19.12 11.19
N LYS A 190 -9.56 -17.93 10.80
CA LYS A 190 -10.30 -17.04 9.86
C LYS A 190 -9.46 -16.38 8.76
N ILE A 191 -8.14 -16.30 8.90
CA ILE A 191 -7.23 -15.76 7.86
C ILE A 191 -7.18 -16.68 6.62
N ALA A 192 -7.31 -18.00 6.84
CA ALA A 192 -7.25 -19.00 5.77
C ALA A 192 -8.30 -18.81 4.66
N LYS A 193 -9.47 -18.22 4.94
CA LYS A 193 -10.48 -17.93 3.90
C LYS A 193 -10.09 -16.77 2.98
N PHE A 194 -9.26 -15.84 3.47
CA PHE A 194 -8.79 -14.69 2.71
C PHE A 194 -7.44 -14.96 2.00
N ARG A 195 -6.67 -15.98 2.43
CA ARG A 195 -5.44 -16.44 1.74
C ARG A 195 -5.64 -16.78 0.26
N ASN A 196 -6.84 -17.22 -0.12
CA ASN A 196 -7.16 -17.62 -1.50
C ASN A 196 -7.71 -16.47 -2.35
N GLN A 197 -7.82 -15.25 -1.81
CA GLN A 197 -8.09 -14.09 -2.63
C GLN A 197 -6.76 -13.48 -3.04
N PRO A 198 -6.46 -13.38 -4.35
CA PRO A 198 -5.22 -12.77 -4.79
C PRO A 198 -5.17 -11.34 -4.27
N SER A 199 -4.17 -11.05 -3.46
CA SER A 199 -3.91 -9.70 -2.95
C SER A 199 -3.22 -8.81 -4.00
N ARG A 200 -2.89 -9.36 -5.19
CA ARG A 200 -2.21 -8.68 -6.30
C ARG A 200 -2.53 -9.33 -7.65
#